data_AF-A0A0A7M7T9-F1
#
_entry.id   AF-A0A0A7M7T9-F1
#
_cell.length_a   1.000
_cell.length_b   1.000
_cell.length_c   1.000
_cell.angle_alpha   90.00
_cell.angle_beta   90.00
_cell.angle_gamma   90.00
#
_symmetry.space_group_name_H-M   'P 1'
#
loop_
_entity.id
_entity.type
_entity.pdbx_description
1 polymer ?
#
loop_
_entity_poly.entity_id
_entity_poly.type
_entity_poly.pdbx_seq_one_letter_code
_entity_poly.pdbx_strand_id
1 'polypeptide(L)'
;ACAPFRRLHLCHHNLESIDTKSTTHKLLAEVCMAAKYEGESLTRYHPKYQATYGDFGSTICTVLARSFADIGDIVRGRDLFYGNTQEKEKREQLDDNLKDIFKKIHDKLGEEAKKHYNDRTNYYKLREDWWYANRETVWKAITCDNRLAGAHYFRKTCNDNGIFSQANDKCRCKKNDGTNETDQVPTYFDYVPQYLRWFEEWA
;
A
#
# COMPACT_ATOMS: atom_id res chain seq x y z
N ALA A 1 -19.61 -3.14 3.98
CA ALA A 1 -18.72 -2.80 2.86
C ALA A 1 -18.47 -4.06 2.05
N CYS A 2 -18.49 -4.00 0.72
CA CYS A 2 -18.22 -5.18 -0.12
C CYS A 2 -16.74 -5.21 -0.50
N ALA A 3 -15.99 -6.19 0.00
CA ALA A 3 -14.59 -6.34 -0.38
C ALA A 3 -14.47 -6.77 -1.85
N PRO A 4 -13.69 -6.06 -2.68
CA PRO A 4 -13.51 -6.42 -4.09
C PRO A 4 -12.65 -7.68 -4.21
N PHE A 5 -12.84 -8.45 -5.29
CA PHE A 5 -12.08 -9.69 -5.54
C PHE A 5 -10.56 -9.51 -5.43
N ARG A 6 -10.05 -8.36 -5.89
CA ARG A 6 -8.64 -7.97 -5.74
C ARG A 6 -8.18 -7.96 -4.28
N ARG A 7 -8.97 -7.37 -3.37
CA ARG A 7 -8.65 -7.33 -1.94
C ARG A 7 -8.70 -8.72 -1.32
N LEU A 8 -9.63 -9.57 -1.74
CA LEU A 8 -9.77 -10.95 -1.21
C LEU A 8 -8.50 -11.77 -1.40
N HIS A 9 -7.79 -11.56 -2.51
CA HIS A 9 -6.59 -12.31 -2.88
C HIS A 9 -5.31 -11.47 -2.81
N LEU A 10 -5.30 -10.44 -1.96
CA LEU A 10 -4.16 -9.55 -1.77
C LEU A 10 -2.93 -10.35 -1.25
N CYS A 11 -1.78 -10.17 -1.88
CA CYS A 11 -0.56 -10.93 -1.58
C CYS A 11 0.13 -10.46 -0.28
N HIS A 12 -0.43 -10.77 0.90
CA HIS A 12 0.09 -10.33 2.21
C HIS A 12 0.46 -11.46 3.18
N HIS A 13 0.53 -12.71 2.72
CA HIS A 13 0.81 -13.86 3.60
C HIS A 13 2.13 -13.77 4.36
N ASN A 14 3.14 -13.12 3.79
CA ASN A 14 4.41 -12.92 4.49
C ASN A 14 4.26 -12.04 5.75
N LEU A 15 3.28 -11.14 5.78
CA LEU A 15 3.00 -10.31 6.95
C LEU A 15 2.35 -11.12 8.08
N GLU A 16 1.60 -12.19 7.75
CA GLU A 16 0.98 -13.08 8.75
C GLU A 16 2.04 -13.85 9.55
N SER A 17 3.18 -14.17 8.92
CA SER A 17 4.31 -14.89 9.51
C SER A 17 5.50 -13.99 9.84
N ILE A 18 5.31 -12.68 9.98
CA ILE A 18 6.39 -11.74 10.19
C ILE A 18 7.15 -12.01 11.51
N ASP A 19 8.48 -12.00 11.46
CA ASP A 19 9.30 -12.15 12.66
C ASP A 19 9.19 -10.88 13.53
N THR A 20 8.39 -10.99 14.60
CA THR A 20 8.20 -9.89 15.55
C THR A 20 9.42 -9.65 16.43
N LYS A 21 10.40 -10.57 16.52
CA LYS A 21 11.55 -10.48 17.45
C LYS A 21 12.66 -9.55 16.97
N SER A 22 12.80 -9.35 15.66
CA SER A 22 13.88 -8.55 15.06
C SER A 22 13.41 -7.15 14.64
N THR A 23 14.36 -6.23 14.45
CA THR A 23 14.20 -4.76 14.55
C THR A 23 13.39 -4.09 13.42
N THR A 24 13.07 -2.81 13.62
CA THR A 24 12.26 -1.89 12.78
C THR A 24 12.50 -1.96 11.27
N HIS A 25 13.73 -2.23 10.82
CA HIS A 25 14.05 -2.32 9.39
C HIS A 25 13.38 -3.51 8.70
N LYS A 26 13.01 -4.57 9.44
CA LYS A 26 12.27 -5.70 8.86
C LYS A 26 10.86 -5.33 8.43
N LEU A 27 10.17 -4.45 9.17
CA LEU A 27 8.79 -4.09 8.83
C LEU A 27 8.69 -3.50 7.43
N LEU A 28 9.56 -2.53 7.10
CA LEU A 28 9.56 -1.92 5.77
C LEU A 28 9.88 -2.96 4.69
N ALA A 29 10.88 -3.82 4.92
CA ALA A 29 11.25 -4.85 3.97
C ALA A 29 10.10 -5.83 3.69
N GLU A 30 9.39 -6.27 4.73
CA GLU A 30 8.25 -7.19 4.62
C GLU A 30 7.05 -6.55 3.92
N VAL A 31 6.76 -5.28 4.23
CA VAL A 31 5.70 -4.51 3.55
C VAL A 31 6.06 -4.29 2.08
N CYS A 32 7.32 -3.96 1.77
CA CYS A 32 7.80 -3.85 0.40
C CYS A 32 7.76 -5.19 -0.34
N MET A 33 8.04 -6.31 0.33
CA MET A 33 7.95 -7.63 -0.26
C MET A 33 6.51 -7.99 -0.63
N ALA A 34 5.56 -7.75 0.28
CA ALA A 34 4.13 -7.91 0.01
C ALA A 34 3.69 -7.03 -1.19
N ALA A 35 4.07 -5.75 -1.16
CA ALA A 35 3.79 -4.79 -2.22
C ALA A 35 4.35 -5.24 -3.57
N LYS A 36 5.61 -5.70 -3.61
CA LYS A 36 6.24 -6.22 -4.83
C LYS A 36 5.46 -7.39 -5.42
N TYR A 37 5.17 -8.42 -4.62
CA TYR A 37 4.48 -9.61 -5.12
C TYR A 37 3.05 -9.31 -5.57
N GLU A 38 2.35 -8.42 -4.85
CA GLU A 38 1.04 -7.92 -5.26
C GLU A 38 1.12 -7.20 -6.62
N GLY A 39 2.10 -6.31 -6.78
CA GLY A 39 2.34 -5.60 -8.02
C GLY A 39 2.65 -6.51 -9.22
N GLU A 40 3.52 -7.49 -9.03
CA GLU A 40 3.88 -8.50 -10.04
C GLU A 40 2.67 -9.35 -10.45
N SER A 41 1.85 -9.76 -9.46
CA SER A 41 0.64 -10.53 -9.66
C SER A 41 -0.38 -9.75 -10.49
N LEU A 42 -0.74 -8.54 -10.06
CA LEU A 42 -1.69 -7.68 -10.77
C LEU A 42 -1.22 -7.39 -12.19
N THR A 43 0.04 -7.05 -12.36
CA THR A 43 0.63 -6.76 -13.68
C THR A 43 0.60 -7.99 -14.60
N ARG A 44 0.66 -9.21 -14.04
CA ARG A 44 0.55 -10.47 -14.81
C ARG A 44 -0.87 -10.82 -15.21
N TYR A 45 -1.83 -10.66 -14.30
CA TYR A 45 -3.19 -11.14 -14.50
C TYR A 45 -4.13 -10.10 -15.09
N HIS A 46 -3.84 -8.81 -14.93
CA HIS A 46 -4.67 -7.71 -15.46
C HIS A 46 -4.95 -7.81 -16.96
N PRO A 47 -3.97 -8.03 -17.85
CA PRO A 47 -4.25 -8.15 -19.28
C PRO A 47 -5.13 -9.37 -19.61
N LYS A 48 -4.97 -10.47 -18.88
CA LYS A 48 -5.78 -11.69 -19.05
C LYS A 48 -7.23 -11.44 -18.62
N TYR A 49 -7.40 -10.74 -17.51
CA TYR A 49 -8.70 -10.33 -17.01
C TYR A 49 -9.43 -9.44 -18.02
N GLN A 50 -8.76 -8.40 -18.53
CA GLN A 50 -9.32 -7.52 -19.57
C GLN A 50 -9.67 -8.28 -20.86
N ALA A 51 -8.83 -9.22 -21.29
CA ALA A 51 -9.11 -10.03 -22.48
C ALA A 51 -10.33 -10.96 -22.31
N THR A 52 -10.59 -11.43 -21.08
CA THR A 52 -11.67 -12.38 -20.79
C THR A 52 -13.00 -11.68 -20.57
N TYR A 53 -12.99 -10.56 -19.84
CA TYR A 53 -14.20 -9.92 -19.32
C TYR A 53 -14.47 -8.53 -19.93
N GLY A 54 -13.59 -8.05 -20.81
CA GLY A 54 -13.67 -6.71 -21.40
C GLY A 54 -12.91 -5.66 -20.58
N ASP A 55 -12.81 -4.45 -21.14
CA ASP A 55 -12.19 -3.32 -20.47
C ASP A 55 -13.20 -2.61 -19.54
N PHE A 56 -12.91 -2.61 -18.24
CA PHE A 56 -13.71 -1.95 -17.20
C PHE A 56 -13.27 -0.50 -16.93
N GLY A 57 -12.48 0.09 -17.82
CA GLY A 57 -12.06 1.50 -17.74
C GLY A 57 -11.05 1.82 -16.63
N SER A 58 -10.65 0.82 -15.83
CA SER A 58 -9.60 0.96 -14.82
C SER A 58 -8.24 0.63 -15.45
N THR A 59 -7.32 1.61 -15.49
CA THR A 59 -5.94 1.34 -15.91
C THR A 59 -5.19 0.52 -14.86
N ILE A 60 -4.14 -0.20 -15.27
CA ILE A 60 -3.30 -0.99 -14.34
C ILE A 60 -2.78 -0.13 -13.18
N CYS A 61 -2.43 1.14 -13.43
CA CYS A 61 -1.98 2.06 -12.39
C CYS A 61 -3.07 2.36 -11.35
N THR A 62 -4.34 2.41 -11.75
CA THR A 62 -5.48 2.53 -10.81
C THR A 62 -5.62 1.29 -9.96
N VAL A 63 -5.49 0.10 -10.56
CA VAL A 63 -5.57 -1.17 -9.84
C VAL A 63 -4.44 -1.29 -8.80
N LEU A 64 -3.21 -0.93 -9.19
CA LEU A 64 -2.07 -0.88 -8.27
C LEU A 64 -2.27 0.16 -7.14
N ALA A 65 -2.86 1.32 -7.45
CA ALA A 65 -3.18 2.34 -6.46
C ALA A 65 -4.21 1.87 -5.42
N ARG A 66 -5.20 1.06 -5.83
CA ARG A 66 -6.18 0.46 -4.92
C ARG A 66 -5.50 -0.58 -4.00
N SER A 67 -4.65 -1.47 -4.54
CA SER A 67 -3.89 -2.43 -3.71
C SER A 67 -2.90 -1.75 -2.77
N PHE A 68 -2.23 -0.69 -3.21
CA PHE A 68 -1.37 0.12 -2.35
C PHE A 68 -2.12 0.72 -1.15
N ALA A 69 -3.32 1.26 -1.39
CA ALA A 69 -4.15 1.83 -0.33
C ALA A 69 -4.64 0.75 0.66
N ASP A 70 -4.98 -0.45 0.17
CA ASP A 70 -5.36 -1.57 1.03
C ASP A 70 -4.18 -2.07 1.88
N ILE A 71 -2.97 -2.20 1.31
CA ILE A 71 -1.75 -2.50 2.09
C ILE A 71 -1.53 -1.43 3.17
N GLY A 72 -1.71 -0.15 2.83
CA GLY A 72 -1.63 0.95 3.78
C GLY A 72 -2.65 0.83 4.92
N ASP A 73 -3.90 0.47 4.63
CA ASP A 73 -4.92 0.25 5.66
C ASP A 73 -4.63 -0.98 6.53
N ILE A 74 -4.00 -2.02 5.98
CA ILE A 74 -3.53 -3.16 6.77
C ILE A 74 -2.47 -2.71 7.78
N VAL A 75 -1.43 -2.01 7.33
CA VAL A 75 -0.34 -1.52 8.18
C VAL A 75 -0.85 -0.55 9.24
N ARG A 76 -1.81 0.31 8.89
CA ARG A 76 -2.39 1.31 9.80
C ARG A 76 -3.45 0.76 10.75
N GLY A 77 -3.86 -0.50 10.59
CA GLY A 77 -4.93 -1.11 11.39
C GLY A 77 -6.33 -0.54 11.10
N ARG A 78 -6.57 -0.08 9.86
CA ARG A 78 -7.85 0.49 9.39
C ARG A 78 -8.61 -0.41 8.41
N ASP A 79 -7.99 -1.48 7.95
CA ASP A 79 -8.60 -2.38 6.97
C ASP A 79 -9.83 -3.10 7.58
N LEU A 80 -10.94 -3.01 6.84
CA LEU A 80 -12.29 -3.44 7.20
C LEU A 80 -12.56 -4.91 6.83
N PHE A 81 -11.59 -5.60 6.22
CA PHE A 81 -11.79 -6.96 5.74
C PHE A 81 -11.56 -7.97 6.87
N TYR A 82 -12.65 -8.61 7.33
CA TYR A 82 -12.63 -9.64 8.37
C TYR A 82 -12.79 -11.07 7.83
N GLY A 83 -13.05 -11.23 6.53
CA GLY A 83 -13.11 -12.52 5.87
C GLY A 83 -14.10 -13.53 6.45
N ASN A 84 -13.88 -14.81 6.15
CA ASN A 84 -14.54 -15.93 6.84
C ASN A 84 -13.86 -16.23 8.20
N THR A 85 -14.37 -17.19 8.98
CA THR A 85 -13.83 -17.49 10.33
C THR A 85 -12.32 -17.79 10.34
N GLN A 86 -11.79 -18.50 9.34
CA GLN A 86 -10.35 -18.81 9.27
C GLN A 86 -9.51 -17.58 8.88
N GLU A 87 -10.03 -16.74 7.98
CA GLU A 87 -9.38 -15.49 7.61
C GLU A 87 -9.38 -14.49 8.77
N LYS A 88 -10.43 -14.51 9.60
CA LYS A 88 -10.52 -13.69 10.81
C LYS A 88 -9.40 -14.02 11.80
N GLU A 89 -9.15 -15.30 12.07
CA GLU A 89 -8.06 -15.72 12.97
C GLU A 89 -6.68 -15.26 12.47
N LYS A 90 -6.39 -15.45 11.18
CA LYS A 90 -5.15 -14.97 10.56
C LYS A 90 -5.03 -13.45 10.61
N ARG A 91 -6.15 -12.75 10.44
CA ARG A 91 -6.22 -11.29 10.50
C ARG A 91 -5.93 -10.77 11.91
N GLU A 92 -6.51 -11.40 12.92
CA GLU A 92 -6.24 -11.08 14.33
C GLU A 92 -4.75 -11.32 14.65
N GLN A 93 -4.20 -12.45 14.21
CA GLN A 93 -2.77 -12.73 14.35
C GLN A 93 -1.89 -11.68 13.68
N LEU A 94 -2.24 -11.25 12.46
CA LEU A 94 -1.53 -10.19 11.75
C LEU A 94 -1.59 -8.85 12.50
N ASP A 95 -2.77 -8.45 12.98
CA ASP A 95 -2.90 -7.19 13.72
C ASP A 95 -2.12 -7.22 15.04
N ASP A 96 -2.12 -8.35 15.75
CA ASP A 96 -1.34 -8.54 16.97
C ASP A 96 0.17 -8.53 16.69
N ASN A 97 0.63 -9.18 15.62
CA ASN A 97 2.03 -9.09 15.17
C ASN A 97 2.43 -7.64 14.86
N LEU A 98 1.57 -6.88 14.18
CA LEU A 98 1.81 -5.46 13.92
C LEU A 98 1.83 -4.65 15.22
N LYS A 99 0.94 -4.91 16.19
CA LYS A 99 0.95 -4.24 17.51
C LYS A 99 2.27 -4.50 18.23
N ASP A 100 2.75 -5.74 18.23
CA ASP A 100 4.02 -6.11 18.84
C ASP A 100 5.22 -5.42 18.19
N ILE A 101 5.22 -5.31 16.86
CA ILE A 101 6.26 -4.58 16.12
C ILE A 101 6.21 -3.09 16.46
N PHE A 102 5.03 -2.46 16.39
CA PHE A 102 4.88 -1.03 16.67
C PHE A 102 5.15 -0.67 18.13
N LYS A 103 4.87 -1.57 19.08
CA LYS A 103 5.31 -1.46 20.47
C LYS A 103 6.83 -1.37 20.56
N LYS A 104 7.56 -2.26 19.89
CA LYS A 104 9.03 -2.24 19.87
C LYS A 104 9.61 -1.01 19.17
N ILE A 105 8.92 -0.50 18.15
CA ILE A 105 9.29 0.78 17.50
C ILE A 105 9.11 1.91 18.51
N HIS A 106 7.96 1.98 19.17
CA HIS A 106 7.64 2.98 20.19
C HIS A 106 8.63 2.98 21.35
N ASP A 107 8.98 1.80 21.87
CA ASP A 107 9.92 1.63 22.98
C ASP A 107 11.33 2.18 22.66
N LYS A 108 11.71 2.22 21.37
CA LYS A 108 12.99 2.75 20.90
C LYS A 108 12.98 4.25 20.58
N LEU A 109 11.81 4.90 20.60
CA LEU A 109 11.71 6.33 20.38
C LEU A 109 12.31 7.10 21.57
N GLY A 110 12.79 8.32 21.31
CA GLY A 110 13.18 9.25 22.37
C GLY A 110 11.97 9.69 23.22
N GLU A 111 12.23 10.19 24.43
CA GLU A 111 11.19 10.55 25.40
C GLU A 111 10.14 11.54 24.86
N GLU A 112 10.56 12.54 24.10
CA GLU A 112 9.64 13.52 23.49
C GLU A 112 8.72 12.87 22.45
N ALA A 113 9.27 12.01 21.59
CA ALA A 113 8.49 11.28 20.60
C ALA A 113 7.51 10.29 21.27
N LYS A 114 7.92 9.62 22.35
CA LYS A 114 7.01 8.77 23.14
C LYS A 114 5.84 9.56 23.74
N LYS A 115 6.08 10.79 24.19
CA LYS A 115 4.99 11.68 24.67
C LYS A 115 4.04 12.08 23.53
N HIS A 116 4.58 12.33 22.34
CA HIS A 116 3.80 12.67 21.16
C HIS A 116 2.93 11.49 20.66
N TYR A 117 3.47 10.28 20.72
CA TYR A 117 2.80 9.02 20.40
C TYR A 117 2.31 8.34 21.68
N ASN A 118 1.29 8.90 22.32
CA ASN A 118 0.80 8.44 23.62
C ASN A 118 -0.12 7.20 23.57
N ASP A 119 -0.58 6.79 22.39
CA ASP A 119 -1.33 5.55 22.19
C ASP A 119 -0.41 4.34 22.39
N ARG A 120 -0.72 3.52 23.40
CA ARG A 120 0.03 2.30 23.77
C ARG A 120 -0.73 1.01 23.47
N THR A 121 -1.93 1.08 22.89
CA THR A 121 -2.74 -0.10 22.61
C THR A 121 -2.67 -0.47 21.14
N ASN A 122 -2.95 0.49 20.25
CA ASN A 122 -3.01 0.26 18.81
C ASN A 122 -1.91 1.03 18.06
N TYR A 123 -1.31 2.02 18.70
CA TYR A 123 -0.27 2.87 18.12
C TYR A 123 -0.73 3.62 16.86
N TYR A 124 -2.03 3.94 16.72
CA TYR A 124 -2.60 4.43 15.46
C TYR A 124 -1.84 5.62 14.88
N LYS A 125 -1.53 6.61 15.72
CA LYS A 125 -0.79 7.81 15.30
C LYS A 125 0.62 7.49 14.81
N LEU A 126 1.31 6.56 15.48
CA LEU A 126 2.63 6.10 15.07
C LEU A 126 2.55 5.30 13.76
N ARG A 127 1.52 4.47 13.58
CA ARG A 127 1.28 3.70 12.35
C ARG A 127 0.99 4.61 11.16
N GLU A 128 0.19 5.66 11.34
CA GLU A 128 -0.09 6.67 10.30
C GLU A 128 1.19 7.38 9.85
N ASP A 129 1.98 7.90 10.80
CA ASP A 129 3.20 8.62 10.49
C ASP A 129 4.26 7.69 9.88
N TRP A 130 4.34 6.44 10.34
CA TRP A 130 5.19 5.43 9.73
C TRP A 130 4.79 5.16 8.30
N TRP A 131 3.49 5.00 8.00
CA TRP A 131 3.03 4.84 6.62
C TRP A 131 3.40 6.06 5.79
N TYR A 132 3.08 7.28 6.25
CA TYR A 132 3.41 8.52 5.55
C TYR A 132 4.91 8.63 5.22
N ALA A 133 5.79 8.27 6.16
CA ALA A 133 7.24 8.32 5.96
C ALA A 133 7.76 7.27 4.96
N ASN A 134 7.09 6.13 4.82
CA ASN A 134 7.58 4.97 4.05
C ASN A 134 6.78 4.68 2.76
N ARG A 135 5.62 5.32 2.58
CA ARG A 135 4.68 5.05 1.47
C ARG A 135 5.33 5.19 0.10
N GLU A 136 6.31 6.09 -0.04
CA GLU A 136 7.08 6.27 -1.26
C GLU A 136 7.86 4.99 -1.64
N THR A 137 8.58 4.42 -0.68
CA THR A 137 9.33 3.18 -0.87
C THR A 137 8.42 1.98 -1.15
N VAL A 138 7.27 1.93 -0.50
CA VAL A 138 6.25 0.90 -0.75
C VAL A 138 5.65 1.04 -2.15
N TRP A 139 5.39 2.28 -2.61
CA TRP A 139 4.95 2.53 -3.98
C TRP A 139 6.00 2.12 -5.01
N LYS A 140 7.28 2.42 -4.74
CA LYS A 140 8.40 1.95 -5.57
C LYS A 140 8.44 0.42 -5.67
N ALA A 141 8.08 -0.30 -4.59
CA ALA A 141 8.02 -1.75 -4.61
C ALA A 141 6.84 -2.29 -5.42
N ILE A 142 5.61 -1.79 -5.22
CA ILE A 142 4.42 -2.29 -5.95
C ILE A 142 4.45 -2.03 -7.45
N THR A 143 5.22 -1.03 -7.88
CA THR A 143 5.34 -0.63 -9.28
C THR A 143 6.69 -1.05 -9.90
N CYS A 144 7.47 -1.93 -9.25
CA CYS A 144 8.83 -2.22 -9.73
C CYS A 144 8.89 -3.03 -11.03
N ASP A 145 7.80 -3.72 -11.38
CA ASP A 145 7.73 -4.61 -12.54
C ASP A 145 8.03 -3.88 -13.86
N ASN A 146 8.88 -4.48 -14.70
CA ASN A 146 9.27 -3.89 -15.98
C ASN A 146 8.14 -3.87 -17.02
N ARG A 147 7.12 -4.70 -16.85
CA ARG A 147 5.92 -4.69 -17.71
C ARG A 147 5.06 -3.43 -17.53
N LEU A 148 5.35 -2.62 -16.51
CA LEU A 148 4.74 -1.31 -16.30
C LEU A 148 5.48 -0.18 -17.04
N ALA A 149 6.51 -0.49 -17.84
CA ALA A 149 7.12 0.51 -18.71
C ALA A 149 6.06 1.13 -19.64
N GLY A 150 5.92 2.46 -19.60
CA GLY A 150 4.88 3.18 -20.33
C GLY A 150 3.46 3.11 -19.75
N ALA A 151 3.26 2.39 -18.63
CA ALA A 151 1.99 2.42 -17.91
C ALA A 151 1.79 3.79 -17.26
N HIS A 152 0.60 4.37 -17.44
CA HIS A 152 0.28 5.70 -16.97
C HIS A 152 -0.95 5.75 -16.08
N TYR A 153 -0.89 6.63 -15.08
CA TYR A 153 -2.06 6.98 -14.28
C TYR A 153 -2.97 7.91 -15.09
N PHE A 154 -4.27 7.64 -15.09
CA PHE A 154 -5.22 8.36 -15.95
C PHE A 154 -5.32 9.84 -15.60
N ARG A 155 -5.18 10.19 -14.32
CA ARG A 155 -5.19 11.58 -13.84
C ARG A 155 -3.84 12.26 -14.08
N LYS A 156 -3.89 13.55 -14.43
CA LYS A 156 -2.70 14.42 -14.48
C LYS A 156 -2.29 14.84 -13.07
N THR A 157 -1.62 13.93 -12.36
CA THR A 157 -1.24 14.09 -10.94
C THR A 157 0.21 14.51 -10.74
N CYS A 158 1.05 14.41 -11.77
CA CYS A 158 2.43 14.82 -11.68
C CYS A 158 2.56 16.32 -11.93
N ASN A 159 3.55 16.93 -11.29
CA ASN A 159 3.89 18.34 -11.48
C ASN A 159 5.28 18.40 -12.12
N ASP A 160 5.33 18.61 -13.43
CA ASP A 160 6.58 18.80 -14.16
C ASP A 160 6.80 20.30 -14.34
N ASN A 161 7.53 20.91 -13.39
CA ASN A 161 7.87 22.34 -13.42
C ASN A 161 6.68 23.30 -13.60
N GLY A 162 5.59 23.05 -12.86
CA GLY A 162 4.37 23.86 -12.89
C GLY A 162 3.33 23.41 -13.93
N ILE A 163 3.64 22.40 -14.74
CA ILE A 163 2.71 21.81 -15.71
C ILE A 163 2.22 20.46 -15.20
N PHE A 164 0.90 20.31 -15.11
CA PHE A 164 0.29 19.04 -14.73
C PHE A 164 0.43 18.00 -15.83
N SER A 165 1.04 16.86 -15.52
CA SER A 165 1.30 15.76 -16.44
C SER A 165 0.86 14.40 -15.85
N GLN A 166 0.82 13.39 -16.71
CA GLN A 166 0.51 12.02 -16.31
C GLN A 166 1.77 11.30 -15.82
N ALA A 167 1.58 10.32 -14.93
CA ALA A 167 2.64 9.46 -14.40
C ALA A 167 3.05 8.40 -15.43
N ASN A 168 3.78 8.81 -16.47
CA ASN A 168 3.94 8.06 -17.73
C ASN A 168 4.92 6.88 -17.70
N ASP A 169 5.65 6.68 -16.60
CA ASP A 169 6.58 5.56 -16.48
C ASP A 169 6.37 4.83 -15.15
N LYS A 170 6.08 3.53 -15.24
CA LYS A 170 5.80 2.65 -14.10
C LYS A 170 4.76 3.20 -13.13
N CYS A 171 3.80 3.99 -13.58
CA CYS A 171 2.83 4.66 -12.71
C CYS A 171 3.49 5.58 -11.66
N ARG A 172 4.57 6.29 -12.00
CA ARG A 172 5.28 7.19 -11.07
C ARG A 172 5.49 8.58 -11.66
N CYS A 173 5.57 9.57 -10.78
CA CYS A 173 5.96 10.93 -11.15
C CYS A 173 7.47 11.11 -11.01
N LYS A 174 8.06 11.93 -11.88
CA LYS A 174 9.45 12.40 -11.70
C LYS A 174 9.53 13.32 -10.50
N LYS A 175 10.59 13.19 -9.71
CA LYS A 175 10.90 14.19 -8.69
C LYS A 175 11.58 15.39 -9.35
N ASN A 176 11.19 16.59 -8.95
CA ASN A 176 11.84 17.84 -9.37
C ASN A 176 13.06 18.17 -8.49
N ASP A 177 13.79 17.16 -8.04
CA ASP A 177 14.96 17.29 -7.15
C ASP A 177 16.30 17.12 -7.90
N GLY A 178 16.26 17.05 -9.23
CA GLY A 178 17.44 16.87 -10.07
C GLY A 178 17.93 15.43 -10.15
N THR A 179 17.25 14.48 -9.48
CA THR A 179 17.51 13.05 -9.66
C THR A 179 16.70 12.50 -10.83
N ASN A 180 17.25 11.51 -11.54
CA ASN A 180 16.52 10.81 -12.61
C ASN A 180 15.51 9.79 -12.07
N GLU A 181 15.31 9.71 -10.74
CA GLU A 181 14.44 8.71 -10.13
C GLU A 181 12.98 9.18 -10.14
N THR A 182 12.12 8.36 -10.73
CA THR A 182 10.66 8.52 -10.71
C THR A 182 10.11 7.85 -9.47
N ASP A 183 10.21 8.46 -8.29
CA ASP A 183 9.78 7.78 -7.06
C ASP A 183 8.54 8.40 -6.39
N GLN A 184 8.04 9.53 -6.89
CA GLN A 184 6.89 10.18 -6.29
C GLN A 184 5.60 9.39 -6.55
N VAL A 185 4.85 9.13 -5.47
CA VAL A 185 3.54 8.47 -5.49
C VAL A 185 2.50 9.41 -6.14
N PRO A 186 1.90 9.05 -7.28
CA PRO A 186 0.96 9.91 -8.00
C PRO A 186 -0.47 9.90 -7.41
N THR A 187 -0.71 9.08 -6.38
CA THR A 187 -2.05 8.84 -5.84
C THR A 187 -2.16 9.21 -4.37
N TYR A 188 -3.39 9.55 -3.97
CA TYR A 188 -3.80 9.79 -2.59
C TYR A 188 -4.90 8.82 -2.16
N PHE A 189 -5.10 7.70 -2.89
CA PHE A 189 -6.10 6.71 -2.54
C PHE A 189 -5.90 6.15 -1.13
N ASP A 190 -4.66 6.05 -0.64
CA ASP A 190 -4.36 5.66 0.73
C ASP A 190 -4.88 6.65 1.80
N TYR A 191 -5.31 7.85 1.42
CA TYR A 191 -5.99 8.80 2.32
C TYR A 191 -7.50 8.87 2.14
N VAL A 192 -8.07 8.09 1.21
CA VAL A 192 -9.51 7.96 1.02
C VAL A 192 -10.03 6.82 1.88
N PRO A 193 -11.14 6.96 2.64
CA PRO A 193 -11.71 5.86 3.44
C PRO A 193 -11.97 4.59 2.61
N GLN A 194 -11.60 3.42 3.14
CA GLN A 194 -11.64 2.15 2.41
C GLN A 194 -13.01 1.82 1.82
N TYR A 195 -14.08 2.09 2.56
CA TYR A 195 -15.45 1.91 2.07
C TYR A 195 -15.72 2.62 0.74
N LEU A 196 -15.28 3.86 0.60
CA LEU A 196 -15.48 4.66 -0.62
C LEU A 196 -14.65 4.12 -1.78
N ARG A 197 -13.44 3.63 -1.51
CA ARG A 197 -12.57 3.04 -2.54
C ARG A 197 -13.15 1.73 -3.07
N TRP A 198 -13.63 0.87 -2.18
CA TRP A 198 -14.29 -0.36 -2.60
C TRP A 198 -15.59 -0.07 -3.33
N PHE A 199 -16.39 0.90 -2.87
CA PHE A 199 -17.61 1.28 -3.57
C PHE A 199 -17.34 1.77 -5.00
N GLU A 200 -16.28 2.56 -5.21
CA GLU A 200 -15.85 3.00 -6.55
C GLU A 200 -15.26 1.87 -7.41
N GLU A 201 -14.66 0.84 -6.80
CA GLU A 201 -14.17 -0.35 -7.54
C GLU A 201 -15.31 -1.28 -7.98
N TRP A 202 -16.46 -1.24 -7.31
CA TRP A 202 -17.65 -2.01 -7.65
C TRP A 202 -18.56 -1.36 -8.69
N ALA A 203 -18.48 -0.04 -8.85
CA ALA A 203 -19.32 0.76 -9.75
C ALA A 203 -18.86 0.66 -11.21
#